data_AF-A0A232LNX0-F1
#
_entry.id   AF-A0A232LNX0-F1
#
_cell.length_a   1.000
_cell.length_b   1.000
_cell.length_c   1.000
_cell.angle_alpha   90.00
_cell.angle_beta   90.00
_cell.angle_gamma   90.00
#
_symmetry.space_group_name_H-M   'P 1'
#
loop_
_entity.id
_entity.type
_entity.pdbx_description
1 polymer ?
#
loop_
_entity_poly.entity_id
_entity_poly.type
_entity_poly.pdbx_seq_one_letter_code
_entity_poly.pdbx_strand_id
1 'polypeptide(L)'
;MSIIQPVVNVDDLLYLTYHTVAISNIWFPTARSRQQHSTLRKMMAATAARPGTLVESTGYIQSNDCLKYKDLELYMIKNLEVPTCKALVLRVKHRLNKGKRRPIFTYIERNDNLGLCVIQDILEYAFEDNVFSSPYIIWRYTDIPNHRLSVPIHFKDSKKEVPVFRRATRDDEGNWVTYATAMEDGRRLCKSAGPKDLGTLYKYRYGAAENLD
;
A
#
# COMPACT_ATOMS: atom_id res chain seq x y z
N MET A 1 0.80 25.33 16.42
CA MET A 1 1.95 24.51 16.84
C MET A 1 2.16 23.40 15.81
N SER A 2 3.30 23.37 15.13
CA SER A 2 3.67 22.22 14.29
C SER A 2 3.93 21.02 15.20
N ILE A 3 3.20 19.93 15.00
CA ILE A 3 3.45 18.68 15.72
C ILE A 3 4.76 18.11 15.17
N ILE A 4 5.81 18.08 15.99
CA ILE A 4 7.08 17.41 15.66
C ILE A 4 6.75 15.94 15.39
N GLN A 5 7.14 15.45 14.22
CA GLN A 5 6.95 14.05 13.88
C GLN A 5 8.14 13.24 14.39
N PRO A 6 7.91 12.10 15.08
CA PRO A 6 9.02 11.23 15.46
C PRO A 6 9.65 10.59 14.22
N VAL A 7 10.95 10.32 14.30
CA VAL A 7 11.66 9.53 13.28
C VAL A 7 11.17 8.09 13.36
N VAL A 8 10.90 7.48 12.21
CA VAL A 8 10.53 6.07 12.10
C VAL A 8 11.53 5.39 11.17
N ASN A 9 12.30 4.44 11.72
CA ASN A 9 13.25 3.64 10.95
C ASN A 9 12.62 2.32 10.46
N VAL A 10 13.41 1.46 9.84
CA VAL A 10 12.93 0.18 9.30
C VAL A 10 12.53 -0.81 10.41
N ASP A 11 13.22 -0.80 11.55
CA ASP A 11 12.91 -1.68 12.69
C ASP A 11 11.60 -1.27 13.35
N ASP A 12 11.36 0.04 13.50
CA ASP A 12 10.09 0.59 13.96
C ASP A 12 8.95 0.15 13.02
N LEU A 13 9.17 0.20 11.71
CA LEU A 13 8.18 -0.21 10.72
C LEU A 13 7.86 -1.71 10.79
N LEU A 14 8.89 -2.55 10.99
CA LEU A 14 8.74 -3.99 11.15
C LEU A 14 8.03 -4.32 12.47
N TYR A 15 8.44 -3.69 13.57
CA TYR A 15 7.79 -3.81 14.87
C TYR A 15 6.32 -3.41 14.80
N LEU A 16 6.01 -2.25 14.21
CA LEU A 16 4.64 -1.78 14.06
C LEU A 16 3.79 -2.70 13.15
N THR A 17 4.41 -3.35 12.17
CA THR A 17 3.74 -4.36 11.34
C THR A 17 3.45 -5.62 12.14
N TYR A 18 4.45 -6.17 12.82
CA TYR A 18 4.30 -7.33 13.68
C TYR A 18 3.27 -7.08 14.79
N HIS A 19 3.34 -5.93 15.46
CA HIS A 19 2.39 -5.53 16.48
C HIS A 19 0.96 -5.45 15.91
N THR A 20 0.76 -4.80 14.76
CA THR A 20 -0.58 -4.69 14.13
C THR A 20 -1.19 -6.07 13.88
N VAL A 21 -0.40 -7.02 13.37
CA VAL A 21 -0.89 -8.33 12.91
C VAL A 21 -0.99 -9.35 14.04
N ALA A 22 0.02 -9.43 14.91
CA ALA A 22 0.19 -10.54 15.85
C ALA A 22 -0.10 -10.19 17.32
N ILE A 23 0.03 -8.93 17.73
CA ILE A 23 -0.08 -8.53 19.15
C ILE A 23 -1.36 -7.73 19.44
N SER A 24 -1.74 -6.84 18.53
CA SER A 24 -2.75 -5.82 18.80
C SER A 24 -4.15 -6.42 18.97
N ASN A 25 -4.77 -6.14 20.11
CA ASN A 25 -6.18 -6.46 20.40
C ASN A 25 -7.16 -5.37 19.92
N ILE A 26 -6.69 -4.37 19.16
CA ILE A 26 -7.58 -3.36 18.58
C ILE A 26 -8.54 -4.05 17.62
N TRP A 27 -9.84 -3.80 17.77
CA TRP A 27 -10.86 -4.39 16.92
C TRP A 27 -10.88 -3.71 15.55
N PHE A 28 -11.01 -4.53 14.50
CA PHE A 28 -11.22 -4.11 13.11
C PHE A 28 -12.35 -4.94 12.50
N PRO A 29 -13.19 -4.38 11.61
CA PRO A 29 -14.27 -5.13 10.97
C PRO A 29 -13.78 -6.32 10.13
N THR A 30 -12.61 -6.19 9.48
CA THR A 30 -12.01 -7.26 8.68
C THR A 30 -10.49 -7.30 8.86
N ALA A 31 -9.88 -8.44 8.53
CA ALA A 31 -8.41 -8.58 8.48
C ALA A 31 -7.79 -7.55 7.54
N ARG A 32 -8.41 -7.30 6.38
CA ARG A 32 -8.00 -6.25 5.44
C ARG A 32 -7.99 -4.86 6.06
N SER A 33 -9.03 -4.48 6.80
CA SER A 33 -9.07 -3.17 7.47
C SER A 33 -7.88 -2.96 8.41
N ARG A 34 -7.45 -4.02 9.10
CA ARG A 34 -6.24 -4.01 9.92
C ARG A 34 -4.96 -3.95 9.06
N GLN A 35 -4.83 -4.83 8.07
CA GLN A 35 -3.59 -5.01 7.28
C GLN A 35 -3.24 -3.77 6.46
N GLN A 36 -4.26 -3.05 5.97
CA GLN A 36 -4.09 -1.82 5.17
C GLN A 36 -3.25 -0.76 5.89
N HIS A 37 -3.24 -0.74 7.23
CA HIS A 37 -2.36 0.16 7.99
C HIS A 37 -0.88 -0.18 7.85
N SER A 38 -0.51 -1.47 7.82
CA SER A 38 0.87 -1.86 7.56
C SER A 38 1.30 -1.44 6.16
N THR A 39 0.49 -1.73 5.14
CA THR A 39 0.78 -1.35 3.75
C THR A 39 0.89 0.15 3.57
N LEU A 40 0.00 0.93 4.20
CA LEU A 40 0.03 2.39 4.15
C LEU A 40 1.37 2.92 4.70
N ARG A 41 1.82 2.41 5.85
CA ARG A 41 3.12 2.79 6.45
C ARG A 41 4.28 2.44 5.52
N LYS A 42 4.28 1.23 4.95
CA LYS A 42 5.31 0.77 4.01
C LYS A 42 5.39 1.65 2.76
N MET A 43 4.25 1.94 2.13
CA MET A 43 4.23 2.79 0.93
C MET A 43 4.65 4.23 1.25
N MET A 44 4.24 4.79 2.39
CA MET A 44 4.65 6.12 2.83
C MET A 44 6.14 6.21 3.12
N ALA A 45 6.71 5.21 3.81
CA ALA A 45 8.13 5.15 4.11
C ALA A 45 8.99 5.00 2.85
N ALA A 46 8.56 4.15 1.91
CA ALA A 46 9.32 3.89 0.69
C ALA A 46 9.29 5.04 -0.33
N THR A 47 8.24 5.86 -0.33
CA THR A 47 8.01 6.86 -1.40
C THR A 47 7.90 8.29 -0.91
N ALA A 48 7.90 8.51 0.40
CA ALA A 48 7.52 9.76 1.02
C ALA A 48 6.12 10.27 0.62
N ALA A 49 5.21 9.42 0.17
CA ALA A 49 3.85 9.83 -0.19
C ALA A 49 3.10 10.47 0.99
N ARG A 50 2.23 11.44 0.70
CA ARG A 50 1.28 11.94 1.72
C ARG A 50 0.22 10.86 1.96
N PRO A 51 -0.35 10.76 3.17
CA PRO A 51 -1.51 9.90 3.39
C PRO A 51 -2.62 10.12 2.36
N GLY A 52 -2.99 11.38 2.09
CA GLY A 52 -4.03 11.74 1.11
C GLY A 52 -3.66 11.48 -0.35
N THR A 53 -2.43 11.04 -0.65
CA THR A 53 -2.08 10.51 -1.98
C THR A 53 -2.52 9.04 -2.12
N LEU A 54 -2.66 8.33 -1.00
CA LEU A 54 -2.89 6.89 -0.96
C LEU A 54 -4.33 6.56 -0.53
N VAL A 55 -4.80 7.16 0.57
CA VAL A 55 -6.16 7.02 1.07
C VAL A 55 -7.02 8.20 0.63
N GLU A 56 -8.34 7.98 0.55
CA GLU A 56 -9.28 9.00 0.10
C GLU A 56 -9.25 10.24 1.00
N SER A 57 -8.87 11.37 0.41
CA SER A 57 -8.77 12.65 1.09
C SER A 57 -9.85 13.61 0.59
N THR A 58 -10.63 14.17 1.52
CA THR A 58 -11.62 15.23 1.24
C THR A 58 -11.00 16.63 1.16
N GLY A 59 -9.71 16.77 1.52
CA GLY A 59 -9.06 18.07 1.72
C GLY A 59 -8.72 18.88 0.47
N TYR A 60 -8.77 18.30 -0.74
CA TYR A 60 -8.47 19.01 -1.99
C TYR A 60 -9.67 18.91 -2.93
N ILE A 61 -10.33 20.05 -3.21
CA ILE A 61 -11.42 20.19 -4.20
C ILE A 61 -12.58 19.18 -4.00
N GLN A 62 -12.77 18.63 -2.78
CA GLN A 62 -13.75 17.56 -2.52
C GLN A 62 -13.68 16.40 -3.53
N SER A 63 -12.52 16.17 -4.16
CA SER A 63 -12.42 15.33 -5.35
C SER A 63 -12.35 13.84 -5.05
N ASN A 64 -12.44 13.43 -3.78
CA ASN A 64 -12.38 12.03 -3.33
C ASN A 64 -11.25 11.24 -4.03
N ASP A 65 -10.06 11.87 -4.14
CA ASP A 65 -8.92 11.29 -4.85
C ASP A 65 -8.15 10.35 -3.90
N CYS A 66 -7.73 9.20 -4.45
CA CYS A 66 -7.05 8.13 -3.73
C CYS A 66 -6.30 7.23 -4.71
N LEU A 67 -5.47 6.32 -4.17
CA LEU A 67 -4.84 5.28 -4.96
C LEU A 67 -5.88 4.21 -5.36
N LYS A 68 -6.06 4.00 -6.65
CA LYS A 68 -7.01 3.05 -7.23
C LYS A 68 -6.30 1.95 -8.01
N TYR A 69 -6.99 0.85 -8.30
CA TYR A 69 -6.38 -0.25 -9.08
C TYR A 69 -5.92 0.18 -10.49
N LYS A 70 -6.54 1.20 -11.11
CA LYS A 70 -6.06 1.76 -12.38
C LYS A 70 -4.67 2.41 -12.32
N ASP A 71 -4.22 2.75 -11.11
CA ASP A 71 -2.93 3.37 -10.87
C ASP A 71 -1.84 2.32 -10.58
N LEU A 72 -2.20 1.03 -10.60
CA LEU A 72 -1.32 -0.11 -10.38
C LEU A 72 -1.06 -0.87 -11.69
N GLU A 73 0.20 -1.20 -11.94
CA GLU A 73 0.62 -2.10 -13.02
C GLU A 73 1.47 -3.22 -12.41
N LEU A 74 0.97 -4.45 -12.45
CA LEU A 74 1.67 -5.62 -11.91
C LEU A 74 2.28 -6.43 -13.05
N TYR A 75 3.53 -6.85 -12.86
CA TYR A 75 4.29 -7.65 -13.81
C TYR A 75 4.92 -8.84 -13.11
N MET A 76 5.00 -9.96 -13.83
CA MET A 76 5.92 -11.05 -13.50
C MET A 76 7.14 -10.92 -14.41
N ILE A 77 8.34 -10.91 -13.83
CA ILE A 77 9.61 -10.72 -14.54
C ILE A 77 10.53 -11.93 -14.38
N LYS A 78 11.38 -12.20 -15.38
CA LYS A 78 12.48 -13.16 -15.28
C LYS A 78 13.63 -12.54 -14.50
N ASN A 79 14.23 -13.30 -13.60
CA ASN A 79 15.56 -12.97 -13.13
C ASN A 79 16.57 -13.36 -14.23
N LEU A 80 17.36 -12.39 -14.71
CA LEU A 80 18.32 -12.62 -15.80
C LEU A 80 19.51 -13.48 -15.38
N GLU A 81 19.87 -13.43 -14.10
CA GLU A 81 20.96 -14.23 -13.53
C GLU A 81 20.51 -15.66 -13.23
N VAL A 82 19.24 -15.82 -12.83
CA VAL A 82 18.64 -17.11 -12.52
C VAL A 82 17.29 -17.23 -13.23
N PRO A 83 17.24 -17.66 -14.51
CA PRO A 83 16.02 -17.67 -15.32
C PRO A 83 14.87 -18.53 -14.79
N THR A 84 15.16 -19.48 -13.90
CA THR A 84 14.17 -20.28 -13.17
C THR A 84 13.48 -19.50 -12.05
N CYS A 85 14.10 -18.41 -11.60
CA CYS A 85 13.57 -17.50 -10.60
C CYS A 85 12.74 -16.41 -11.27
N LYS A 86 11.51 -16.26 -10.79
CA LYS A 86 10.56 -15.24 -11.23
C LYS A 86 10.32 -14.30 -10.05
N ALA A 87 10.15 -13.02 -10.33
CA ALA A 87 9.80 -12.04 -9.32
C ALA A 87 8.60 -11.21 -9.80
N LEU A 88 7.79 -10.75 -8.85
CA LEU A 88 6.77 -9.76 -9.12
C LEU A 88 7.34 -8.35 -9.01
N VAL A 89 6.90 -7.49 -9.92
CA VAL A 89 7.19 -6.05 -9.91
C VAL A 89 5.88 -5.30 -10.01
N LEU A 90 5.67 -4.38 -9.07
CA LEU A 90 4.49 -3.52 -9.04
C LEU A 90 4.92 -2.07 -9.30
N ARG A 91 4.39 -1.48 -10.37
CA ARG A 91 4.53 -0.05 -10.63
C ARG A 91 3.28 0.67 -10.13
N VAL A 92 3.48 1.73 -9.38
CA VAL A 92 2.41 2.49 -8.71
C VAL A 92 2.51 3.94 -9.12
N LYS A 93 1.47 4.46 -9.76
CA LYS A 93 1.39 5.84 -10.22
C LYS A 93 0.74 6.72 -9.16
N HIS A 94 1.53 7.52 -8.46
CA HIS A 94 1.00 8.50 -7.51
C HIS A 94 0.51 9.74 -8.25
N ARG A 95 -0.53 10.41 -7.75
CA ARG A 95 -1.06 11.64 -8.39
C ARG A 95 -0.13 12.83 -8.23
N LEU A 96 0.28 13.08 -6.99
CA LEU A 96 1.18 14.15 -6.60
C LEU A 96 2.07 13.65 -5.46
N ASN A 97 3.38 13.82 -5.62
CA ASN A 97 4.32 13.56 -4.53
C ASN A 97 5.43 14.61 -4.58
N LYS A 98 5.62 15.35 -3.48
CA LYS A 98 6.60 16.45 -3.34
C LYS A 98 6.81 17.28 -4.63
N GLY A 99 5.76 17.96 -5.09
CA GLY A 99 5.81 18.84 -6.26
C GLY A 99 5.79 18.12 -7.62
N LYS A 100 6.17 16.84 -7.69
CA LYS A 100 6.14 16.03 -8.92
C LYS A 100 4.73 15.49 -9.17
N ARG A 101 4.19 15.81 -10.35
CA ARG A 101 2.90 15.30 -10.82
C ARG A 101 3.08 13.94 -11.50
N ARG A 102 2.20 13.00 -11.17
CA ARG A 102 2.16 11.64 -11.76
C ARG A 102 3.46 10.82 -11.64
N PRO A 103 4.24 10.88 -10.54
CA PRO A 103 5.44 10.05 -10.40
C PRO A 103 5.08 8.57 -10.28
N ILE A 104 5.96 7.71 -10.82
CA ILE A 104 5.81 6.25 -10.79
C ILE A 104 6.85 5.68 -9.84
N PHE A 105 6.38 4.91 -8.86
CA PHE A 105 7.23 4.16 -7.93
C PHE A 105 7.20 2.69 -8.29
N THR A 106 8.34 2.02 -8.18
CA THR A 106 8.48 0.59 -8.47
C THR A 106 8.74 -0.16 -7.16
N TYR A 107 7.91 -1.13 -6.86
CA TYR A 107 8.12 -2.10 -5.79
C TYR A 107 8.52 -3.43 -6.42
N ILE A 108 9.49 -4.10 -5.81
CA ILE A 108 9.94 -5.43 -6.18
C ILE A 108 9.51 -6.38 -5.06
N GLU A 109 9.08 -7.58 -5.43
CA GLU A 109 8.77 -8.64 -4.48
C GLU A 109 9.94 -8.89 -3.53
N ARG A 110 9.63 -9.01 -2.25
CA ARG A 110 10.61 -9.31 -1.21
C ARG A 110 10.36 -10.71 -0.70
N ASN A 111 11.39 -11.56 -0.79
CA ASN A 111 11.40 -12.91 -0.24
C ASN A 111 12.24 -13.01 1.05
N ASP A 112 13.02 -11.98 1.36
CA ASP A 112 13.87 -11.90 2.54
C ASP A 112 13.10 -11.50 3.80
N ASN A 113 12.08 -10.65 3.66
CA ASN A 113 11.18 -10.27 4.74
C ASN A 113 9.78 -9.95 4.21
N LEU A 114 8.87 -10.92 4.36
CA LEU A 114 7.47 -10.78 3.95
C LEU A 114 6.73 -9.64 4.65
N GLY A 115 7.13 -9.30 5.88
CA GLY A 115 6.56 -8.17 6.63
C GLY A 115 6.75 -6.83 5.92
N LEU A 116 7.81 -6.67 5.14
CA LEU A 116 8.12 -5.46 4.35
C LEU A 116 7.68 -5.56 2.88
N CYS A 117 7.14 -6.69 2.43
CA CYS A 117 6.69 -6.87 1.06
C CYS A 117 5.38 -6.09 0.82
N VAL A 118 5.42 -5.04 -0.02
CA VAL A 118 4.21 -4.29 -0.41
C VAL A 118 3.37 -5.09 -1.41
N ILE A 119 4.03 -5.84 -2.31
CA ILE A 119 3.33 -6.63 -3.33
C ILE A 119 2.45 -7.68 -2.67
N GLN A 120 2.94 -8.38 -1.65
CA GLN A 120 2.14 -9.36 -0.90
C GLN A 120 0.84 -8.77 -0.38
N ASP A 121 0.90 -7.61 0.28
CA ASP A 121 -0.32 -6.97 0.79
C ASP A 121 -1.28 -6.57 -0.35
N ILE A 122 -0.76 -6.01 -1.45
CA ILE A 122 -1.57 -5.61 -2.59
C ILE A 122 -2.24 -6.83 -3.24
N LEU A 123 -1.56 -7.97 -3.27
CA LEU A 123 -2.13 -9.23 -3.76
C LEU A 123 -3.26 -9.72 -2.87
N GLU A 124 -3.09 -9.68 -1.54
CA GLU A 124 -4.16 -10.01 -0.57
C GLU A 124 -5.43 -9.19 -0.88
N TYR A 125 -5.26 -7.88 -1.08
CA TYR A 125 -6.36 -6.98 -1.38
C TYR A 125 -6.98 -7.25 -2.74
N ALA A 126 -6.14 -7.51 -3.75
CA ALA A 126 -6.56 -7.78 -5.11
C ALA A 126 -7.39 -9.07 -5.21
N PHE A 127 -7.04 -10.11 -4.45
CA PHE A 127 -7.82 -11.34 -4.36
C PHE A 127 -9.18 -11.10 -3.70
N GLU A 128 -9.20 -10.42 -2.55
CA GLU A 128 -10.44 -10.09 -1.84
C GLU A 128 -11.39 -9.24 -2.72
N ASP A 129 -10.83 -8.32 -3.51
CA ASP A 129 -11.61 -7.44 -4.39
C ASP A 129 -11.98 -8.10 -5.73
N ASN A 130 -11.46 -9.31 -5.98
CA ASN A 130 -11.59 -10.08 -7.21
C ASN A 130 -11.26 -9.23 -8.46
N VAL A 131 -10.11 -8.54 -8.42
CA VAL A 131 -9.72 -7.58 -9.46
C VAL A 131 -8.99 -8.18 -10.63
N PHE A 132 -8.47 -9.40 -10.53
CA PHE A 132 -7.69 -10.01 -11.60
C PHE A 132 -8.56 -10.44 -12.78
N SER A 133 -8.18 -10.08 -14.00
CA SER A 133 -8.94 -10.44 -15.20
C SER A 133 -8.95 -11.94 -15.49
N SER A 134 -7.89 -12.65 -15.11
CA SER A 134 -7.80 -14.10 -15.25
C SER A 134 -8.32 -14.79 -13.99
N PRO A 135 -9.10 -15.88 -14.11
CA PRO A 135 -9.52 -16.69 -12.96
C PRO A 135 -8.40 -17.61 -12.45
N TYR A 136 -7.30 -17.76 -13.19
CA TYR A 136 -6.22 -18.72 -12.90
C TYR A 136 -4.91 -18.02 -12.50
N ILE A 137 -4.98 -16.87 -11.82
CA ILE A 137 -3.75 -16.16 -11.42
C ILE A 137 -3.06 -16.92 -10.30
N ILE A 138 -2.20 -17.84 -10.73
CA ILE A 138 -1.23 -18.51 -9.91
C ILE A 138 0.10 -18.36 -10.65
N TRP A 139 0.87 -17.32 -10.31
CA TRP A 139 2.21 -17.06 -10.88
C TRP A 139 3.19 -18.22 -10.69
N ARG A 140 2.87 -19.17 -9.79
CA ARG A 140 3.59 -20.44 -9.65
C ARG A 140 3.40 -21.39 -10.84
N TYR A 141 2.27 -21.32 -11.54
CA TYR A 141 1.94 -22.17 -12.69
C TYR A 141 1.97 -21.43 -14.03
N THR A 142 2.00 -20.10 -14.01
CA THR A 142 2.16 -19.28 -15.21
C THR A 142 3.63 -19.09 -15.54
N ASP A 143 4.02 -19.28 -16.80
CA ASP A 143 5.37 -19.01 -17.26
C ASP A 143 5.47 -17.74 -18.11
N ILE A 144 6.65 -17.14 -18.11
CA ILE A 144 6.97 -16.01 -18.97
C ILE A 144 7.45 -16.60 -20.30
N PRO A 145 6.76 -16.36 -21.44
CA PRO A 145 7.17 -16.90 -22.73
C PRO A 145 8.65 -16.66 -23.02
N ASN A 146 9.34 -17.62 -23.66
CA ASN A 146 10.80 -17.58 -23.87
C ASN A 146 11.27 -16.28 -24.54
N HIS A 147 10.49 -15.75 -25.48
CA HIS A 147 10.78 -14.50 -26.21
C HIS A 147 10.50 -13.22 -25.40
N ARG A 148 10.01 -13.31 -24.15
CA ARG A 148 9.73 -12.16 -23.27
C ARG A 148 10.57 -12.23 -22.00
N LEU A 149 10.85 -11.04 -21.47
CA LEU A 149 11.48 -10.85 -20.15
C LEU A 149 10.45 -10.61 -19.04
N SER A 150 9.22 -10.24 -19.41
CA SER A 150 8.13 -10.01 -18.48
C SER A 150 6.76 -10.28 -19.09
N VAL A 151 5.78 -10.52 -18.24
CA VAL A 151 4.36 -10.54 -18.61
C VAL A 151 3.55 -9.65 -17.66
N PRO A 152 2.65 -8.81 -18.18
CA PRO A 152 1.73 -8.06 -17.35
C PRO A 152 0.68 -8.98 -16.73
N ILE A 153 0.29 -8.68 -15.50
CA ILE A 153 -0.86 -9.25 -14.82
C ILE A 153 -1.98 -8.20 -14.86
N HIS A 154 -3.06 -8.52 -15.57
CA HIS A 154 -4.12 -7.55 -15.83
C HIS A 154 -5.20 -7.53 -14.75
N PHE A 155 -5.63 -6.32 -14.40
CA PHE A 155 -6.84 -6.07 -13.62
C PHE A 155 -8.05 -5.85 -14.52
N LYS A 156 -9.25 -6.22 -14.03
CA LYS A 156 -10.53 -6.04 -14.70
C LYS A 156 -10.81 -4.57 -14.89
N ASP A 157 -11.29 -4.20 -16.08
CA ASP A 157 -11.70 -2.82 -16.36
C ASP A 157 -12.78 -2.33 -15.39
N SER A 158 -13.72 -3.21 -15.01
CA SER A 158 -14.79 -2.92 -14.04
C SER A 158 -14.30 -2.62 -12.62
N LYS A 159 -13.02 -2.88 -12.32
CA LYS A 159 -12.43 -2.70 -10.98
C LYS A 159 -11.43 -1.54 -10.92
N LYS A 160 -11.15 -0.87 -12.06
CA LYS A 160 -10.17 0.21 -12.18
C LYS A 160 -10.40 1.38 -11.21
N GLU A 161 -11.64 1.73 -10.94
CA GLU A 161 -11.99 2.86 -10.04
C GLU A 161 -12.09 2.47 -8.57
N VAL A 162 -11.95 1.18 -8.21
CA VAL A 162 -12.00 0.73 -6.82
C VAL A 162 -10.74 1.23 -6.09
N PRO A 163 -10.88 1.90 -4.93
CA PRO A 163 -9.74 2.29 -4.11
C PRO A 163 -9.01 1.06 -3.57
N VAL A 164 -7.68 1.11 -3.60
CA VAL A 164 -6.83 0.06 -3.00
C VAL A 164 -7.04 0.05 -1.49
N PHE A 165 -6.95 1.25 -0.89
CA PHE A 165 -7.24 1.48 0.52
C PHE A 165 -8.71 1.86 0.70
N ARG A 166 -9.50 0.98 1.31
CA ARG A 166 -10.96 1.15 1.44
C ARG A 166 -11.50 0.55 2.75
N ARG A 167 -12.68 1.06 3.17
CA ARG A 167 -13.46 0.47 4.27
C ARG A 167 -13.98 -0.92 3.89
N ALA A 168 -14.36 -1.69 4.92
CA ALA A 168 -14.99 -3.00 4.74
C ALA A 168 -16.35 -2.87 4.04
N THR A 169 -17.15 -1.89 4.45
CA THR A 169 -18.45 -1.56 3.85
C THR A 169 -18.40 -0.17 3.22
N ARG A 170 -19.17 0.00 2.13
CA ARG A 170 -19.51 1.32 1.61
C ARG A 170 -20.46 2.01 2.59
N ASP A 171 -20.49 3.34 2.57
CA ASP A 171 -21.57 4.07 3.24
C ASP A 171 -22.88 3.99 2.43
N ASP A 172 -23.93 4.59 2.97
CA ASP A 172 -25.28 4.60 2.38
C ASP A 172 -25.32 5.30 1.01
N GLU A 173 -24.31 6.13 0.71
CA GLU A 173 -24.13 6.82 -0.57
C GLU A 173 -23.25 6.03 -1.55
N GLY A 174 -22.74 4.87 -1.14
CA GLY A 174 -21.88 4.01 -1.95
C GLY A 174 -20.41 4.42 -1.98
N ASN A 175 -20.00 5.40 -1.16
CA ASN A 175 -18.64 5.93 -1.10
C ASN A 175 -17.73 5.10 -0.18
N TRP A 176 -16.41 5.32 -0.34
CA TRP A 176 -15.35 4.58 0.36
C TRP A 176 -14.56 5.49 1.33
N VAL A 177 -15.23 6.26 2.20
CA VAL A 177 -14.61 7.30 3.07
C VAL A 177 -13.41 6.76 3.87
N THR A 178 -12.18 7.26 3.67
CA THR A 178 -10.99 6.61 4.29
C THR A 178 -9.85 7.43 4.92
N TYR A 179 -9.68 8.75 4.79
CA TYR A 179 -8.58 9.41 5.52
C TYR A 179 -8.82 9.56 7.03
N ALA A 180 -9.99 10.06 7.44
CA ALA A 180 -10.29 10.33 8.85
C ALA A 180 -10.26 9.04 9.68
N THR A 181 -10.93 7.99 9.18
CA THR A 181 -10.92 6.65 9.77
C THR A 181 -9.51 6.09 9.82
N ALA A 182 -8.73 6.18 8.73
CA ALA A 182 -7.36 5.66 8.73
C ALA A 182 -6.45 6.38 9.74
N MET A 183 -6.67 7.67 9.97
CA MET A 183 -5.95 8.46 10.97
C MET A 183 -6.31 8.02 12.40
N GLU A 184 -7.60 7.85 12.69
CA GLU A 184 -8.08 7.40 13.99
C GLU A 184 -7.61 5.98 14.33
N ASP A 185 -7.80 5.04 13.40
CA ASP A 185 -7.34 3.66 13.51
C ASP A 185 -5.82 3.59 13.67
N GLY A 186 -5.09 4.36 12.86
CA GLY A 186 -3.64 4.48 12.94
C GLY A 186 -3.19 4.99 14.31
N ARG A 187 -3.91 5.96 14.88
CA ARG A 187 -3.62 6.48 16.22
C ARG A 187 -3.91 5.46 17.32
N ARG A 188 -5.01 4.70 17.21
CA ARG A 188 -5.36 3.61 18.15
C ARG A 188 -4.29 2.51 18.14
N LEU A 189 -3.90 2.06 16.95
CA LEU A 189 -2.82 1.09 16.78
C LEU A 189 -1.49 1.60 17.36
N CYS A 190 -1.10 2.84 17.04
CA CYS A 190 0.13 3.41 17.59
C CYS A 190 0.08 3.51 19.10
N LYS A 191 -1.05 3.95 19.71
CA LYS A 191 -1.19 3.97 21.17
C LYS A 191 -1.01 2.59 21.79
N SER A 192 -1.63 1.55 21.19
CA SER A 192 -1.51 0.19 21.71
C SER A 192 -0.08 -0.37 21.63
N ALA A 193 0.73 0.10 20.68
CA ALA A 193 2.13 -0.29 20.54
C ALA A 193 3.07 0.39 21.57
N GLY A 194 2.56 1.35 22.36
CA GLY A 194 3.32 1.99 23.44
C GLY A 194 4.54 2.87 23.07
N PRO A 195 4.67 3.48 21.88
CA PRO A 195 5.77 4.41 21.62
C PRO A 195 5.61 5.69 22.47
N LYS A 196 6.73 6.29 22.87
CA LYS A 196 6.75 7.55 23.64
C LYS A 196 6.05 8.68 22.88
N ASP A 197 6.34 8.80 21.58
CA ASP A 197 5.77 9.82 20.71
C ASP A 197 4.83 9.21 19.68
N LEU A 198 3.55 9.57 19.74
CA LEU A 198 2.54 9.02 18.84
C LEU A 198 2.67 9.55 17.41
N GLY A 199 3.03 10.83 17.25
CA GLY A 199 3.04 11.53 15.97
C GLY A 199 1.70 11.47 15.24
N THR A 200 1.73 11.76 13.93
CA THR A 200 0.60 11.53 13.02
C THR A 200 0.99 10.51 11.95
N LEU A 201 0.14 10.22 10.97
CA LEU A 201 0.54 9.41 9.80
C LEU A 201 1.75 10.03 9.08
N TYR A 202 1.97 11.34 9.16
CA TYR A 202 3.11 12.00 8.51
C TYR A 202 4.49 11.56 9.01
N LYS A 203 4.59 10.91 10.18
CA LYS A 203 5.86 10.39 10.68
C LYS A 203 6.51 9.36 9.74
N TYR A 204 5.71 8.54 9.08
CA TYR A 204 6.23 7.48 8.20
C TYR A 204 6.92 8.02 6.95
N ARG A 205 6.63 9.26 6.54
CA ARG A 205 7.26 9.89 5.37
C ARG A 205 8.36 10.86 5.74
N TYR A 206 8.58 11.16 7.01
CA TYR A 206 9.40 12.30 7.44
C TYR A 206 10.84 12.22 6.91
N GLY A 207 11.56 11.13 7.19
CA GLY A 207 12.95 10.96 6.73
C GLY A 207 13.09 10.83 5.21
N ALA A 208 12.19 10.09 4.55
CA ALA A 208 12.21 9.96 3.09
C ALA A 208 11.85 11.28 2.38
N ALA A 209 10.96 12.08 2.98
CA ALA A 209 10.58 13.38 2.44
C ALA A 209 11.73 14.37 2.50
N GLU A 210 12.52 14.41 3.57
CA GLU A 210 13.67 15.32 3.66
C GLU A 210 14.69 15.11 2.54
N ASN A 211 14.84 13.88 2.04
CA ASN A 211 15.82 13.50 1.02
C ASN A 211 15.32 13.62 -0.44
N LEU A 212 14.08 14.06 -0.66
CA LEU A 212 13.51 14.24 -2.00
C LEU A 212 13.36 15.73 -2.29
N ASP A 213 14.23 16.27 -3.16
CA ASP A 213 14.13 17.62 -3.72
C ASP A 213 13.02 17.73 -4.78
#